data_AF-A0A6L5R389-F1
#
_entry.id   AF-A0A6L5R389-F1
#
_cell.length_a   1.000
_cell.length_b   1.000
_cell.length_c   1.000
_cell.angle_alpha   90.00
_cell.angle_beta   90.00
_cell.angle_gamma   90.00
#
_symmetry.space_group_name_H-M   'P 1'
#
loop_
_entity.id
_entity.type
_entity.pdbx_description
1 polymer ?
#
loop_
_entity_poly.entity_id
_entity_poly.type
_entity_poly.pdbx_seq_one_letter_code
_entity_poly.pdbx_strand_id
1 'polypeptide(L)'
;MSDDPPLIILPPLAGAADESWAGILDLADEVPDGWCLIGGFMVLLHCLERGAVPTRPTDDGDAVVDVRARPTMLRDLTGALVRLGFAADGITADGHQHRWIRGTASIDVLLPDGIGERAGRATGVGGATTLQAPGTTQALDRANLVRVRHGDRVGRIRRPDLLGALVAKAAAVSIPDGIRGQRHISDFCTLAPLVGARDLRALTVKDRRRLRIMLAKTEAHPELVAAVDGAVEGLRRIALAIEYRAANAGTSFRGQGVIRRPPRQGRPRSDRSAQQTRRTVVPRCSAARSPPCAGIRR
;
A
#
# COMPACT_ATOMS: atom_id res chain seq x y z
N MET A 1 -27.55 5.21 7.64
CA MET A 1 -26.50 4.18 7.80
C MET A 1 -25.49 4.76 8.77
N SER A 2 -25.14 4.06 9.85
CA SER A 2 -24.16 4.60 10.80
C SER A 2 -22.84 4.84 10.04
N ASP A 3 -22.26 6.04 10.18
CA ASP A 3 -20.94 6.40 9.63
C ASP A 3 -19.79 5.71 10.40
N ASP A 4 -20.12 4.83 11.34
CA ASP A 4 -19.13 4.07 12.08
C ASP A 4 -18.43 3.03 11.19
N PRO A 5 -17.08 2.96 11.26
CA PRO A 5 -16.33 1.91 10.59
C PRO A 5 -16.75 0.51 11.08
N PRO A 6 -16.63 -0.52 10.23
CA PRO A 6 -17.09 -1.88 10.55
C PRO A 6 -16.37 -2.43 11.78
N LEU A 7 -17.11 -3.15 12.62
CA LEU A 7 -16.59 -3.80 13.83
C LEU A 7 -16.30 -5.27 13.54
N ILE A 8 -15.03 -5.64 13.64
CA ILE A 8 -14.51 -7.00 13.46
C ILE A 8 -14.17 -7.56 14.84
N ILE A 9 -14.61 -8.79 15.12
CA ILE A 9 -14.41 -9.45 16.41
C ILE A 9 -13.32 -10.50 16.23
N LEU A 10 -12.18 -10.34 16.91
CA LEU A 10 -11.17 -11.39 16.93
C LEU A 10 -11.68 -12.56 17.77
N PRO A 11 -11.44 -13.81 17.32
CA PRO A 11 -11.63 -14.97 18.20
C PRO A 11 -10.64 -14.89 19.38
N PRO A 12 -10.82 -15.71 20.42
CA PRO A 12 -9.78 -15.91 21.43
C PRO A 12 -8.47 -16.30 20.74
N LEU A 13 -7.42 -15.51 20.98
CA LEU A 13 -6.06 -15.77 20.51
C LEU A 13 -5.22 -16.25 21.69
N ALA A 14 -4.07 -16.87 21.39
CA ALA A 14 -3.13 -17.32 22.42
C ALA A 14 -1.69 -17.08 21.96
N GLY A 15 -0.78 -16.99 22.95
CA GLY A 15 0.65 -16.85 22.71
C GLY A 15 1.00 -15.60 21.90
N ALA A 16 1.96 -15.75 20.98
CA ALA A 16 2.50 -14.65 20.20
C ALA A 16 1.44 -13.86 19.41
N ALA A 17 0.43 -14.54 18.83
CA ALA A 17 -0.64 -13.86 18.12
C ALA A 17 -1.44 -12.90 19.02
N ASP A 18 -1.74 -13.33 20.25
CA ASP A 18 -2.49 -12.53 21.23
C ASP A 18 -1.69 -11.29 21.67
N GLU A 19 -0.42 -11.50 22.04
CA GLU A 19 0.47 -10.42 22.49
C GLU A 19 0.79 -9.43 21.35
N SER A 20 0.97 -9.90 20.12
CA SER A 20 1.17 -9.07 18.94
C SER A 20 -0.07 -8.22 18.63
N TRP A 21 -1.28 -8.78 18.73
CA TRP A 21 -2.51 -7.99 18.56
C TRP A 21 -2.68 -6.93 19.64
N ALA A 22 -2.43 -7.27 20.90
CA ALA A 22 -2.43 -6.30 21.98
C ALA A 22 -1.44 -5.15 21.70
N GLY A 23 -0.22 -5.49 21.25
CA GLY A 23 0.79 -4.50 20.85
C GLY A 23 0.38 -3.63 19.66
N ILE A 24 -0.29 -4.20 18.65
CA ILE A 24 -0.82 -3.45 17.50
C ILE A 24 -1.91 -2.46 17.94
N LEU A 25 -2.77 -2.84 18.87
CA LEU A 25 -3.80 -1.95 19.41
C LEU A 25 -3.19 -0.84 20.29
N ASP A 26 -2.19 -1.18 21.13
CA ASP A 26 -1.41 -0.19 21.89
C ASP A 26 -0.76 0.84 20.96
N LEU A 27 -0.11 0.35 19.89
CA LEU A 27 0.54 1.19 18.90
C LEU A 27 -0.45 2.11 18.17
N ALA A 28 -1.66 1.62 17.88
CA ALA A 28 -2.69 2.39 17.21
C ALA A 28 -3.34 3.46 18.11
N ASP A 29 -3.40 3.21 19.42
CA ASP A 29 -3.86 4.23 20.38
C ASP A 29 -2.81 5.34 20.53
N GLU A 30 -1.52 4.98 20.54
CA GLU A 30 -0.43 5.96 20.65
C GLU A 30 -0.16 6.72 19.35
N VAL A 31 -0.29 6.05 18.19
CA VAL A 31 -0.08 6.60 16.86
C VAL A 31 -1.28 6.27 15.97
N PRO A 32 -2.34 7.10 15.97
CA PRO A 32 -3.62 6.76 15.32
C PRO A 32 -3.61 6.78 13.78
N ASP A 33 -2.61 7.41 13.17
CA ASP A 33 -2.55 7.60 11.72
C ASP A 33 -1.12 7.60 11.15
N GLY A 34 -1.03 7.70 9.81
CA GLY A 34 0.24 7.71 9.09
C GLY A 34 0.85 6.33 8.86
N TRP A 35 0.18 5.26 9.27
CA TRP A 35 0.60 3.89 8.97
C TRP A 35 -0.63 2.99 8.73
N CYS A 36 -0.38 1.78 8.26
CA CYS A 36 -1.42 0.82 7.92
C CYS A 36 -0.98 -0.61 8.26
N LEU A 37 -1.87 -1.40 8.85
CA LEU A 37 -1.70 -2.83 9.08
C LEU A 37 -1.77 -3.59 7.74
N ILE A 38 -0.77 -4.41 7.47
CA ILE A 38 -0.68 -5.27 6.28
C ILE A 38 -0.46 -6.73 6.72
N GLY A 39 0.16 -7.55 5.88
CA GLY A 39 0.63 -8.86 6.34
C GLY A 39 -0.47 -9.90 6.59
N GLY A 40 -0.22 -10.80 7.54
CA GLY A 40 -1.15 -11.88 7.91
C GLY A 40 -2.37 -11.37 8.70
N PHE A 41 -2.17 -10.45 9.64
CA PHE A 41 -3.26 -9.85 10.42
C PHE A 41 -4.27 -9.10 9.55
N MET A 42 -3.83 -8.44 8.47
CA MET A 42 -4.75 -7.87 7.47
C MET A 42 -5.65 -8.94 6.82
N VAL A 43 -5.11 -10.14 6.53
CA VAL A 43 -5.86 -11.26 5.95
C VAL A 43 -6.88 -11.79 6.94
N LEU A 44 -6.46 -11.99 8.20
CA LEU A 44 -7.35 -12.39 9.30
C LEU A 44 -8.55 -11.45 9.41
N LEU A 45 -8.32 -10.13 9.42
CA LEU A 45 -9.41 -9.16 9.49
C LEU A 45 -10.39 -9.25 8.30
N HIS A 46 -9.89 -9.44 7.07
CA HIS A 46 -10.76 -9.65 5.90
C HIS A 46 -11.57 -10.94 5.99
N CYS A 47 -10.97 -12.03 6.49
CA CYS A 47 -11.66 -13.29 6.70
C CYS A 47 -12.80 -13.13 7.70
N LEU A 48 -12.49 -12.59 8.89
CA LEU A 48 -13.48 -12.41 9.96
C LEU A 48 -14.61 -11.46 9.55
N GLU A 49 -14.30 -10.35 8.86
CA GLU A 49 -15.33 -9.41 8.37
C GLU A 49 -16.30 -10.08 7.38
N ARG A 50 -15.84 -11.09 6.63
CA ARG A 50 -16.63 -11.80 5.62
C ARG A 50 -17.14 -13.16 6.10
N GLY A 51 -16.99 -13.49 7.38
CA GLY A 51 -17.44 -14.75 7.97
C GLY A 51 -16.65 -15.97 7.52
N ALA A 52 -15.38 -15.79 7.14
CA ALA A 52 -14.45 -16.84 6.75
C ALA A 52 -13.34 -17.05 7.77
N VAL A 53 -12.60 -18.16 7.63
CA VAL A 53 -11.46 -18.52 8.48
C VAL A 53 -10.19 -18.49 7.63
N PRO A 54 -9.09 -17.89 8.11
CA PRO A 54 -7.83 -17.92 7.39
C PRO A 54 -7.25 -19.34 7.35
N THR A 55 -6.53 -19.67 6.28
CA THR A 55 -5.99 -21.02 6.02
C THR A 55 -4.77 -21.36 6.87
N ARG A 56 -4.13 -20.35 7.47
CA ARG A 56 -2.96 -20.51 8.33
C ARG A 56 -3.00 -19.54 9.51
N PRO A 57 -2.39 -19.89 10.65
CA PRO A 57 -2.13 -18.95 11.72
C PRO A 57 -1.09 -17.90 11.30
N THR A 58 -1.08 -16.80 12.05
CA THR A 58 -0.13 -15.70 11.94
C THR A 58 0.09 -15.16 13.33
N ASP A 59 1.35 -14.98 13.70
CA ASP A 59 1.75 -14.68 15.08
C ASP A 59 2.32 -13.27 15.22
N ASP A 60 2.72 -12.66 14.10
CA ASP A 60 3.29 -11.32 14.02
C ASP A 60 2.37 -10.33 13.28
N GLY A 61 2.52 -9.05 13.67
CA GLY A 61 1.91 -7.92 12.99
C GLY A 61 2.87 -7.29 11.98
N ASP A 62 2.34 -6.81 10.86
CA ASP A 62 3.11 -6.05 9.88
C ASP A 62 2.51 -4.65 9.71
N ALA A 63 3.32 -3.61 9.85
CA ALA A 63 2.92 -2.22 9.68
C ALA A 63 3.74 -1.57 8.55
N VAL A 64 3.07 -0.86 7.63
CA VAL A 64 3.76 0.03 6.69
C VAL A 64 3.53 1.48 7.08
N VAL A 65 4.61 2.28 7.11
CA VAL A 65 4.57 3.72 7.40
C VAL A 65 4.44 4.57 6.15
N ASP A 66 3.68 5.67 6.21
CA ASP A 66 3.57 6.63 5.11
C ASP A 66 4.61 7.75 5.22
N VAL A 67 5.86 7.41 4.88
CA VAL A 67 6.96 8.38 4.87
C VAL A 67 6.90 9.39 3.72
N ARG A 68 6.02 9.17 2.72
CA ARG A 68 5.80 10.15 1.65
C ARG A 68 4.93 11.30 2.16
N ALA A 69 3.84 10.99 2.86
CA ALA A 69 2.97 11.99 3.46
C ALA A 69 3.60 12.61 4.71
N ARG A 70 4.29 11.81 5.54
CA ARG A 70 4.91 12.25 6.79
C ARG A 70 6.35 11.73 6.90
N PRO A 71 7.37 12.52 6.51
CA PRO A 71 8.77 12.07 6.49
C PRO A 71 9.33 11.56 7.83
N THR A 72 8.75 11.96 8.97
CA THR A 72 9.15 11.51 10.32
C THR A 72 8.49 10.19 10.75
N MET A 73 7.54 9.67 9.98
CA MET A 73 6.64 8.60 10.43
C MET A 73 7.35 7.33 10.89
N LEU A 74 8.46 6.95 10.23
CA LEU A 74 9.25 5.80 10.67
C LEU A 74 9.81 6.02 12.09
N ARG A 75 10.37 7.20 12.36
CA ARG A 75 10.90 7.57 13.68
C ARG A 75 9.79 7.68 14.72
N ASP A 76 8.65 8.26 14.36
CA ASP A 76 7.53 8.46 15.28
C ASP A 76 6.91 7.11 15.70
N LEU A 77 6.67 6.20 14.73
CA LEU A 77 6.10 4.88 14.99
C LEU A 77 7.07 4.00 15.80
N THR A 78 8.35 3.96 15.42
CA THR A 78 9.36 3.18 16.15
C THR A 78 9.67 3.76 17.52
N GLY A 79 9.58 5.08 17.69
CA GLY A 79 9.65 5.72 19.00
C GLY A 79 8.48 5.35 19.91
N ALA A 80 7.27 5.21 19.37
CA ALA A 80 6.12 4.70 20.11
C ALA A 80 6.30 3.24 20.53
N LEU A 81 6.79 2.38 19.63
CA LEU A 81 7.15 1.00 19.96
C LEU A 81 8.10 0.93 21.17
N VAL A 82 9.15 1.76 21.20
CA VAL A 82 10.06 1.82 22.37
C VAL A 82 9.33 2.24 23.65
N ARG A 83 8.45 3.24 23.61
CA ARG A 83 7.67 3.66 24.79
C ARG A 83 6.69 2.59 25.28
N LEU A 84 6.19 1.76 24.36
CA LEU A 84 5.33 0.61 24.65
C LEU A 84 6.10 -0.64 25.13
N GLY A 85 7.43 -0.53 25.24
CA GLY A 85 8.32 -1.60 25.74
C GLY A 85 8.81 -2.58 24.67
N PHE A 86 8.65 -2.26 23.38
CA PHE A 86 9.27 -3.02 22.31
C PHE A 86 10.74 -2.62 22.12
N ALA A 87 11.57 -3.59 21.78
CA ALA A 87 12.96 -3.39 21.36
C ALA A 87 13.15 -3.87 19.92
N ALA A 88 14.08 -3.24 19.19
CA ALA A 88 14.48 -3.72 17.87
C ALA A 88 15.20 -5.07 17.99
N ASP A 89 14.81 -6.04 17.15
CA ASP A 89 15.43 -7.37 17.08
C ASP A 89 16.66 -7.34 16.16
N GLY A 90 17.67 -6.61 16.62
CA GLY A 90 18.93 -6.44 15.90
C GLY A 90 18.84 -5.62 14.61
N ILE A 91 19.89 -5.71 13.81
CA ILE A 91 20.03 -5.04 12.52
C ILE A 91 20.44 -6.11 11.50
N THR A 92 19.78 -6.14 10.34
CA THR A 92 20.19 -7.05 9.26
C THR A 92 21.58 -6.69 8.72
N ALA A 93 22.21 -7.60 7.98
CA ALA A 93 23.49 -7.33 7.33
C ALA A 93 23.48 -6.08 6.43
N ASP A 94 22.32 -5.79 5.84
CA ASP A 94 22.10 -4.61 4.99
C ASP A 94 21.75 -3.32 5.78
N GLY A 95 21.83 -3.36 7.12
CA GLY A 95 21.62 -2.20 7.97
C GLY A 95 20.16 -1.87 8.28
N HIS A 96 19.24 -2.84 8.20
CA HIS A 96 17.81 -2.61 8.42
C HIS A 96 17.33 -3.07 9.82
N GLN A 97 16.58 -2.21 10.51
CA GLN A 97 15.80 -2.50 11.71
C GLN A 97 14.32 -2.60 11.35
N HIS A 98 13.86 -3.80 11.01
CA HIS A 98 12.46 -4.01 10.63
C HIS A 98 11.61 -4.65 11.74
N ARG A 99 12.19 -5.55 12.54
CA ARG A 99 11.46 -6.34 13.53
C ARG A 99 11.56 -5.75 14.94
N TRP A 100 10.43 -5.69 15.63
CA TRP A 100 10.29 -5.14 16.98
C TRP A 100 9.61 -6.16 17.89
N ILE A 101 10.22 -6.45 19.05
CA ILE A 101 9.80 -7.53 19.95
C ILE A 101 9.48 -6.99 21.35
N ARG A 102 8.42 -7.52 21.96
CA ARG A 102 8.06 -7.34 23.39
C ARG A 102 7.49 -8.65 23.92
N GLY A 103 8.26 -9.38 24.73
CA GLY A 103 7.86 -10.73 25.14
C GLY A 103 7.80 -11.66 23.92
N THR A 104 6.65 -12.27 23.66
CA THR A 104 6.40 -13.06 22.44
C THR A 104 5.73 -12.25 21.32
N ALA A 105 5.33 -11.01 21.58
CA ALA A 105 4.82 -10.10 20.57
C ALA A 105 5.91 -9.73 19.55
N SER A 106 5.56 -9.74 18.27
CA SER A 106 6.43 -9.33 17.17
C SER A 106 5.70 -8.43 16.19
N ILE A 107 6.30 -7.28 15.87
CA ILE A 107 5.78 -6.33 14.88
C ILE A 107 6.89 -5.96 13.91
N ASP A 108 6.67 -6.22 12.62
CA ASP A 108 7.53 -5.76 11.53
C ASP A 108 7.06 -4.39 11.05
N VAL A 109 7.96 -3.40 11.01
CA VAL A 109 7.71 -2.05 10.51
C VAL A 109 8.45 -1.86 9.19
N LEU A 110 7.72 -1.53 8.12
CA LEU A 110 8.20 -1.53 6.75
C LEU A 110 8.02 -0.15 6.07
N LEU A 111 8.87 0.13 5.09
CA LEU A 111 8.75 1.28 4.19
C LEU A 111 7.93 0.92 2.94
N PRO A 112 7.25 1.91 2.33
CA PRO A 112 6.49 1.67 1.13
C PRO A 112 7.36 1.48 -0.11
N ASP A 113 6.87 0.73 -1.10
CA ASP A 113 7.56 0.52 -2.37
C ASP A 113 7.64 1.78 -3.25
N GLY A 114 8.70 1.89 -4.04
CA GLY A 114 8.85 2.94 -5.06
C GLY A 114 8.98 4.35 -4.48
N ILE A 115 9.34 4.47 -3.20
CA ILE A 115 9.65 5.76 -2.59
C ILE A 115 10.98 6.28 -3.15
N GLY A 116 11.08 7.60 -3.35
CA GLY A 116 12.32 8.20 -3.83
C GLY A 116 13.46 8.01 -2.82
N GLU A 117 14.71 8.12 -3.29
CA GLU A 117 15.94 7.85 -2.50
C GLU A 117 15.96 8.60 -1.15
N ARG A 118 15.45 9.84 -1.12
CA ARG A 118 15.33 10.62 0.12
C ARG A 118 14.43 9.95 1.15
N ALA A 119 13.24 9.51 0.76
CA ALA A 119 12.29 8.86 1.65
C ALA A 119 12.73 7.42 1.98
N GLY A 120 13.43 6.74 1.06
CA GLY A 120 14.04 5.42 1.31
C GLY A 120 15.17 5.44 2.34
N ARG A 121 15.72 6.62 2.65
CA ARG A 121 16.72 6.84 3.70
C ARG A 121 16.11 7.30 5.03
N ALA A 122 14.79 7.27 5.19
CA ALA A 122 14.17 7.53 6.47
C ALA A 122 14.71 6.54 7.52
N THR A 123 14.96 7.04 8.73
CA THR A 123 15.49 6.23 9.83
C THR A 123 14.50 6.19 10.99
N GLY A 124 14.49 5.07 11.70
CA GLY A 124 13.73 4.88 12.93
C GLY A 124 14.45 5.51 14.14
N VAL A 125 13.86 5.31 15.32
CA VAL A 125 14.42 5.82 16.59
C VAL A 125 15.81 5.26 16.90
N GLY A 126 16.12 4.06 16.43
CA GLY A 126 17.45 3.42 16.56
C GLY A 126 18.50 3.90 15.55
N GLY A 127 18.16 4.87 14.68
CA GLY A 127 19.07 5.43 13.68
C GLY A 127 19.26 4.60 12.41
N ALA A 128 18.73 3.38 12.35
CA ALA A 128 18.74 2.54 11.14
C ALA A 128 17.49 2.77 10.27
N THR A 129 17.59 2.42 8.98
CA THR A 129 16.44 2.34 8.07
C THR A 129 15.69 1.01 8.25
N THR A 130 14.62 0.77 7.51
CA THR A 130 13.90 -0.51 7.46
C THR A 130 13.68 -1.00 6.01
N LEU A 131 13.16 -2.22 5.86
CA LEU A 131 12.92 -2.86 4.57
C LEU A 131 11.77 -2.21 3.81
N GLN A 132 11.92 -2.10 2.49
CA GLN A 132 10.82 -1.73 1.60
C GLN A 132 10.00 -2.95 1.21
N ALA A 133 8.67 -2.83 1.26
CA ALA A 133 7.76 -3.94 0.97
C ALA A 133 6.97 -3.69 -0.34
N PRO A 134 7.03 -4.59 -1.34
CA PRO A 134 6.30 -4.43 -2.60
C PRO A 134 4.79 -4.25 -2.42
N GLY A 135 4.24 -3.29 -3.17
CA GLY A 135 2.81 -3.01 -3.24
C GLY A 135 2.19 -2.31 -2.04
N THR A 136 2.99 -1.96 -1.04
CA THR A 136 2.51 -1.31 0.17
C THR A 136 2.19 0.18 -0.02
N THR A 137 2.70 0.85 -1.07
CA THR A 137 2.15 2.17 -1.48
C THR A 137 0.67 2.06 -1.80
N GLN A 138 0.30 1.06 -2.61
CA GLN A 138 -1.10 0.87 -2.98
C GLN A 138 -1.96 0.36 -1.82
N ALA A 139 -1.33 -0.26 -0.82
CA ALA A 139 -1.98 -0.65 0.42
C ALA A 139 -2.33 0.60 1.25
N LEU A 140 -1.39 1.55 1.40
CA LEU A 140 -1.61 2.84 2.05
C LEU A 140 -2.71 3.65 1.34
N ASP A 141 -2.64 3.78 0.02
CA ASP A 141 -3.62 4.53 -0.78
C ASP A 141 -5.06 3.99 -0.65
N ARG A 142 -5.20 2.71 -0.27
CA ARG A 142 -6.48 2.01 -0.10
C ARG A 142 -6.81 1.72 1.36
N ALA A 143 -6.09 2.34 2.30
CA ALA A 143 -6.26 2.09 3.72
C ALA A 143 -7.56 2.72 4.25
N ASN A 144 -8.47 1.88 4.74
CA ASN A 144 -9.68 2.27 5.43
C ASN A 144 -9.62 1.91 6.93
N LEU A 145 -10.33 2.67 7.74
CA LEU A 145 -10.41 2.45 9.18
C LEU A 145 -11.41 1.32 9.47
N VAL A 146 -11.04 0.43 10.38
CA VAL A 146 -11.94 -0.57 10.97
C VAL A 146 -11.84 -0.52 12.49
N ARG A 147 -12.88 -1.03 13.17
CA ARG A 147 -12.84 -1.28 14.61
C ARG A 147 -12.55 -2.76 14.83
N VAL A 148 -11.67 -3.06 15.77
CA VAL A 148 -11.28 -4.44 16.10
C VAL A 148 -11.55 -4.67 17.57
N ARG A 149 -12.32 -5.70 17.89
CA ARG A 149 -12.52 -6.16 19.27
C ARG A 149 -11.56 -7.30 19.57
N HIS A 150 -10.76 -7.14 20.61
CA HIS A 150 -9.79 -8.12 21.11
C HIS A 150 -9.99 -8.24 22.63
N GLY A 151 -10.52 -9.39 23.07
CA GLY A 151 -11.07 -9.51 24.42
C GLY A 151 -12.16 -8.46 24.68
N ASP A 152 -12.04 -7.74 25.79
CA ASP A 152 -12.96 -6.66 26.18
C ASP A 152 -12.59 -5.29 25.56
N ARG A 153 -11.47 -5.20 24.85
CA ARG A 153 -10.98 -3.95 24.24
C ARG A 153 -11.50 -3.79 22.82
N VAL A 154 -11.87 -2.57 22.45
CA VAL A 154 -12.13 -2.17 21.06
C VAL A 154 -11.15 -1.10 20.64
N GLY A 155 -10.27 -1.42 19.68
CA GLY A 155 -9.35 -0.46 19.08
C GLY A 155 -9.74 -0.09 17.65
N ARG A 156 -9.01 0.87 17.07
CA ARG A 156 -9.20 1.35 15.69
C ARG A 156 -7.93 1.12 14.89
N ILE A 157 -8.04 0.43 13.75
CA ILE A 157 -6.90 0.07 12.91
C ILE A 157 -7.17 0.43 11.47
N ARG A 158 -6.17 1.00 10.79
CA ARG A 158 -6.21 1.18 9.34
C ARG A 158 -5.64 -0.07 8.68
N ARG A 159 -6.36 -0.60 7.70
CA ARG A 159 -5.93 -1.72 6.85
C ARG A 159 -6.36 -1.43 5.41
N PRO A 160 -5.72 -2.00 4.38
CA PRO A 160 -6.17 -1.83 3.01
C PRO A 160 -7.54 -2.47 2.82
N ASP A 161 -8.33 -1.91 1.90
CA ASP A 161 -9.53 -2.57 1.39
C ASP A 161 -9.19 -3.96 0.78
N LEU A 162 -10.22 -4.75 0.48
CA LEU A 162 -10.01 -6.14 0.03
C LEU A 162 -9.22 -6.22 -1.29
N LEU A 163 -9.41 -5.25 -2.19
CA LEU A 163 -8.63 -5.18 -3.42
C LEU A 163 -7.16 -4.80 -3.14
N GLY A 164 -6.93 -3.85 -2.24
CA GLY A 164 -5.61 -3.45 -1.77
C GLY A 164 -4.86 -4.61 -1.12
N ALA A 165 -5.54 -5.42 -0.32
CA ALA A 165 -4.99 -6.63 0.29
C ALA A 165 -4.57 -7.68 -0.76
N LEU A 166 -5.45 -7.98 -1.73
CA LEU A 166 -5.14 -8.87 -2.87
C LEU A 166 -3.93 -8.38 -3.66
N VAL A 167 -3.90 -7.08 -3.98
CA VAL A 167 -2.80 -6.49 -4.75
C VAL A 167 -1.49 -6.46 -3.96
N ALA A 168 -1.55 -6.26 -2.64
CA ALA A 168 -0.36 -6.32 -1.79
C ALA A 168 0.25 -7.74 -1.78
N LYS A 169 -0.58 -8.79 -1.64
CA LYS A 169 -0.10 -10.18 -1.73
C LYS A 169 0.43 -10.51 -3.14
N ALA A 170 -0.26 -10.04 -4.18
CA ALA A 170 0.18 -10.17 -5.57
C ALA A 170 1.48 -9.41 -5.90
N ALA A 171 1.77 -8.32 -5.19
CA ALA A 171 3.03 -7.60 -5.33
C ALA A 171 4.16 -8.32 -4.61
N ALA A 172 3.92 -8.87 -3.42
CA ALA A 172 4.95 -9.50 -2.59
C ALA A 172 5.59 -10.72 -3.25
N VAL A 173 4.84 -11.48 -4.07
CA VAL A 173 5.37 -12.63 -4.83
C VAL A 173 6.39 -12.27 -5.93
N SER A 174 6.66 -10.98 -6.19
CA SER A 174 7.74 -10.58 -7.08
C SER A 174 9.13 -10.74 -6.46
N ILE A 175 9.22 -10.88 -5.14
CA ILE A 175 10.47 -11.21 -4.45
C ILE A 175 10.57 -12.74 -4.42
N PRO A 176 11.58 -13.36 -5.06
CA PRO A 176 11.81 -14.79 -4.95
C PRO A 176 12.21 -15.12 -3.51
N ASP A 177 11.35 -15.81 -2.76
CA ASP A 177 11.57 -16.01 -1.31
C ASP A 177 11.07 -17.38 -0.81
N GLY A 178 11.20 -18.43 -1.63
CA GLY A 178 10.90 -19.82 -1.26
C GLY A 178 9.57 -20.00 -0.51
N ILE A 179 9.64 -20.52 0.72
CA ILE A 179 8.49 -20.74 1.62
C ILE A 179 7.72 -19.44 1.90
N ARG A 180 8.39 -18.30 2.06
CA ARG A 180 7.72 -17.01 2.27
C ARG A 180 6.92 -16.59 1.04
N GLY A 181 7.45 -16.87 -0.15
CA GLY A 181 6.73 -16.71 -1.42
C GLY A 181 5.44 -17.52 -1.48
N GLN A 182 5.45 -18.78 -1.01
CA GLN A 182 4.24 -19.61 -0.93
C GLN A 182 3.19 -19.07 0.05
N ARG A 183 3.62 -18.47 1.18
CA ARG A 183 2.68 -17.83 2.12
C ARG A 183 1.88 -16.70 1.48
N HIS A 184 2.49 -15.91 0.59
CA HIS A 184 1.78 -14.87 -0.15
C HIS A 184 0.75 -15.43 -1.15
N ILE A 185 1.05 -16.58 -1.77
CA ILE A 185 0.11 -17.27 -2.67
C ILE A 185 -1.05 -17.84 -1.84
N SER A 186 -0.78 -18.51 -0.72
CA SER A 186 -1.81 -19.04 0.19
C SER A 186 -2.72 -17.94 0.74
N ASP A 187 -2.15 -16.83 1.20
CA ASP A 187 -2.92 -15.66 1.66
C ASP A 187 -3.78 -15.08 0.52
N PHE A 188 -3.28 -15.06 -0.71
CA PHE A 188 -4.05 -14.61 -1.88
C PHE A 188 -5.21 -15.55 -2.19
N CYS A 189 -4.98 -16.87 -2.19
CA CYS A 189 -6.04 -17.88 -2.32
C CYS A 189 -7.10 -17.73 -1.23
N THR A 190 -6.69 -17.41 0.00
CA THR A 190 -7.59 -17.17 1.14
C THR A 190 -8.48 -15.95 0.93
N LEU A 191 -7.95 -14.87 0.36
CA LEU A 191 -8.70 -13.64 0.07
C LEU A 191 -9.58 -13.75 -1.19
N ALA A 192 -9.18 -14.55 -2.17
CA ALA A 192 -9.86 -14.68 -3.46
C ALA A 192 -11.37 -15.00 -3.35
N PRO A 193 -11.85 -15.97 -2.55
CA PRO A 193 -13.28 -16.27 -2.47
C PRO A 193 -14.09 -15.13 -1.83
N LEU A 194 -13.45 -14.29 -1.01
CA LEU A 194 -14.10 -13.19 -0.28
C LEU A 194 -14.48 -12.02 -1.19
N VAL A 195 -13.90 -11.95 -2.39
CA VAL A 195 -14.06 -10.81 -3.28
C VAL A 195 -15.41 -10.83 -4.02
N GLY A 196 -16.13 -9.72 -3.92
CA GLY A 196 -17.33 -9.48 -4.69
C GLY A 196 -17.07 -8.59 -5.92
N ALA A 197 -18.06 -8.53 -6.82
CA ALA A 197 -18.00 -7.64 -7.99
C ALA A 197 -17.78 -6.17 -7.62
N ARG A 198 -18.23 -5.76 -6.42
CA ARG A 198 -18.09 -4.38 -5.92
C ARG A 198 -16.63 -4.01 -5.62
N ASP A 199 -15.88 -4.95 -5.04
CA ASP A 199 -14.49 -4.76 -4.63
C ASP A 199 -13.56 -4.64 -5.85
N LEU A 200 -13.90 -5.28 -6.96
CA LEU A 200 -13.10 -5.30 -8.20
C LEU A 200 -13.38 -4.12 -9.16
N ARG A 201 -14.22 -3.15 -8.77
CA ARG A 201 -14.62 -2.06 -9.69
C ARG A 201 -13.49 -1.10 -10.04
N ALA A 202 -12.54 -0.88 -9.14
CA ALA A 202 -11.50 0.15 -9.23
C ALA A 202 -10.11 -0.40 -9.62
N LEU A 203 -10.07 -1.47 -10.42
CA LEU A 203 -8.81 -2.06 -10.92
C LEU A 203 -8.03 -1.10 -11.83
N THR A 204 -6.86 -0.68 -11.39
CA THR A 204 -5.89 0.08 -12.19
C THR A 204 -5.12 -0.83 -13.16
N VAL A 205 -4.38 -0.23 -14.10
CA VAL A 205 -3.46 -0.97 -14.99
C VAL A 205 -2.42 -1.76 -14.18
N LYS A 206 -1.88 -1.14 -13.12
CA LYS A 206 -0.85 -1.74 -12.26
C LYS A 206 -1.42 -2.91 -11.45
N ASP A 207 -2.65 -2.81 -10.95
CA ASP A 207 -3.33 -3.93 -10.27
C ASP A 207 -3.46 -5.12 -11.21
N ARG A 208 -3.99 -4.91 -12.42
CA ARG A 208 -4.19 -5.99 -13.40
C ARG A 208 -2.89 -6.70 -13.72
N ARG A 209 -1.77 -5.97 -13.86
CA ARG A 209 -0.45 -6.59 -14.09
C ARG A 209 -0.04 -7.50 -12.93
N ARG A 210 -0.14 -7.01 -11.68
CA ARG A 210 0.22 -7.78 -10.48
C ARG A 210 -0.67 -9.01 -10.30
N LEU A 211 -1.99 -8.84 -10.45
CA LEU A 211 -2.94 -9.92 -10.31
C LEU A 211 -2.74 -11.01 -11.37
N ARG A 212 -2.42 -10.67 -12.63
CA ARG A 212 -2.08 -11.68 -13.65
C ARG A 212 -0.87 -12.53 -13.27
N ILE A 213 0.18 -11.90 -12.73
CA ILE A 213 1.38 -12.62 -12.27
C ILE A 213 1.01 -13.57 -11.13
N MET A 214 0.17 -13.12 -10.19
CA MET A 214 -0.30 -13.96 -9.09
C MET A 214 -1.18 -15.11 -9.59
N LEU A 215 -2.09 -14.89 -10.54
CA LEU A 215 -2.92 -15.96 -11.12
C LEU A 215 -2.06 -17.06 -11.75
N ALA A 216 -1.03 -16.69 -12.54
CA ALA A 216 -0.10 -17.68 -13.10
C ALA A 216 0.67 -18.45 -12.00
N LYS A 217 0.99 -17.81 -10.87
CA LYS A 217 1.59 -18.48 -9.72
C LYS A 217 0.62 -19.43 -9.03
N THR A 218 -0.67 -19.08 -8.92
CA THR A 218 -1.66 -20.00 -8.35
C THR A 218 -1.87 -21.24 -9.22
N GLU A 219 -1.77 -21.12 -10.55
CA GLU A 219 -1.81 -22.28 -11.47
C GLU A 219 -0.63 -23.23 -11.25
N ALA A 220 0.54 -22.70 -10.90
CA ALA A 220 1.73 -23.49 -10.57
C ALA A 220 1.68 -24.12 -9.16
N HIS A 221 0.68 -23.77 -8.35
CA HIS A 221 0.51 -24.23 -6.97
C HIS A 221 -0.93 -24.70 -6.70
N PRO A 222 -1.43 -25.73 -7.43
CA PRO A 222 -2.79 -26.22 -7.27
C PRO A 222 -3.10 -26.73 -5.86
N GLU A 223 -2.09 -27.20 -5.12
CA GLU A 223 -2.21 -27.61 -3.72
C GLU A 223 -2.64 -26.46 -2.80
N LEU A 224 -2.15 -25.25 -3.06
CA LEU A 224 -2.53 -24.06 -2.28
C LEU A 224 -3.92 -23.55 -2.65
N VAL A 225 -4.34 -23.76 -3.90
CA VAL A 225 -5.72 -23.44 -4.34
C VAL A 225 -6.71 -24.43 -3.74
N ALA A 226 -6.38 -25.72 -3.74
CA ALA A 226 -7.23 -26.79 -3.19
C ALA A 226 -7.41 -26.71 -1.67
N ALA A 227 -6.47 -26.09 -0.95
CA ALA A 227 -6.56 -25.89 0.49
C ALA A 227 -7.61 -24.85 0.92
N VAL A 228 -8.27 -24.16 -0.02
CA VAL A 228 -9.19 -23.06 0.27
C VAL A 228 -10.53 -23.26 -0.44
N ASP A 229 -11.58 -23.43 0.34
CA ASP A 229 -12.93 -23.54 -0.17
C ASP A 229 -13.33 -22.29 -0.97
N GLY A 230 -13.81 -22.51 -2.19
CA GLY A 230 -14.24 -21.44 -3.09
C GLY A 230 -13.11 -20.66 -3.76
N ALA A 231 -11.83 -20.98 -3.52
CA ALA A 231 -10.73 -20.25 -4.16
C ALA A 231 -10.77 -20.33 -5.69
N VAL A 232 -11.08 -21.50 -6.28
CA VAL A 232 -11.22 -21.64 -7.75
C VAL A 232 -12.20 -20.61 -8.32
N GLU A 233 -13.35 -20.43 -7.68
CA GLU A 233 -14.38 -19.50 -8.12
C GLU A 233 -13.98 -18.03 -7.87
N GLY A 234 -13.33 -17.76 -6.73
CA GLY A 234 -12.75 -16.45 -6.44
C GLY A 234 -11.69 -16.02 -7.46
N LEU A 235 -10.77 -16.92 -7.81
CA LEU A 235 -9.72 -16.70 -8.80
C LEU A 235 -10.31 -16.46 -10.20
N ARG A 236 -11.32 -17.26 -10.60
CA ARG A 236 -12.06 -17.05 -11.85
C ARG A 236 -12.70 -15.67 -11.91
N ARG A 237 -13.34 -15.23 -10.82
CA ARG A 237 -13.95 -13.89 -10.74
C ARG A 237 -12.92 -12.77 -10.91
N ILE A 238 -11.74 -12.92 -10.30
CA ILE A 238 -10.63 -11.98 -10.46
C ILE A 238 -10.16 -11.96 -11.92
N ALA A 239 -9.97 -13.12 -12.54
CA ALA A 239 -9.55 -13.23 -13.95
C ALA A 239 -10.55 -12.53 -14.90
N LEU A 240 -11.85 -12.81 -14.74
CA LEU A 240 -12.91 -12.17 -15.52
C LEU A 240 -12.94 -10.65 -15.34
N ALA A 241 -12.74 -10.14 -14.12
CA ALA A 241 -12.70 -8.71 -13.87
C ALA A 241 -11.51 -8.01 -14.55
N ILE A 242 -10.36 -8.69 -14.64
CA ILE A 242 -9.18 -8.22 -15.35
C ILE A 242 -9.45 -8.12 -16.86
N GLU A 243 -10.09 -9.13 -17.44
CA GLU A 243 -10.41 -9.23 -18.87
C GLU A 243 -11.51 -8.24 -19.29
N TYR A 244 -12.61 -8.18 -18.55
CA TYR A 244 -13.73 -7.28 -18.83
C TYR A 244 -13.28 -5.81 -18.91
N ARG A 245 -12.36 -5.39 -18.04
CA ARG A 245 -11.79 -4.03 -18.08
C ARG A 245 -10.81 -3.82 -19.22
N ALA A 246 -10.12 -4.86 -19.69
CA ALA A 246 -9.25 -4.75 -20.86
C ALA A 246 -10.06 -4.55 -22.14
N ALA A 247 -11.15 -5.32 -22.32
CA ALA A 247 -12.06 -5.17 -23.46
C ALA A 247 -12.73 -3.79 -23.51
N ASN A 248 -13.13 -3.27 -22.34
CA ASN A 248 -13.82 -1.97 -22.25
C ASN A 248 -12.89 -0.74 -22.22
N ALA A 249 -11.57 -0.92 -22.07
CA ALA A 249 -10.61 0.17 -22.21
C ALA A 249 -10.39 0.55 -23.68
N GLY A 250 -10.56 -0.40 -24.62
CA GLY A 250 -10.42 -0.18 -26.06
C GLY A 250 -11.59 0.56 -26.71
N THR A 251 -12.79 0.51 -26.11
CA THR A 251 -13.99 1.19 -26.62
C THR A 251 -14.09 2.66 -26.21
N SER A 252 -13.45 3.05 -25.11
CA SER A 252 -13.46 4.44 -24.61
C SER A 252 -12.67 5.44 -25.47
N PHE A 253 -11.82 4.99 -26.40
CA PHE A 253 -10.99 5.88 -27.23
C PHE A 253 -11.55 6.13 -28.65
N ARG A 254 -12.67 5.51 -29.03
CA ARG A 254 -13.32 5.69 -30.36
C ARG A 254 -14.57 6.59 -30.33
N GLY A 255 -14.78 7.35 -29.26
CA GLY A 255 -15.99 8.13 -29.02
C GLY A 255 -15.80 9.63 -28.86
N GLN A 256 -14.92 10.29 -29.63
CA GLN A 256 -15.04 11.74 -29.88
C GLN A 256 -15.39 11.94 -31.35
N GLY A 257 -16.69 11.82 -31.63
CA GLY A 257 -17.27 12.25 -32.89
C GLY A 257 -17.03 13.74 -33.07
N VAL A 258 -16.30 14.08 -34.13
CA VAL A 258 -16.18 15.43 -34.67
C VAL A 258 -17.58 15.94 -34.96
N ILE A 259 -18.10 16.82 -34.11
CA ILE A 259 -19.30 17.59 -34.40
C ILE A 259 -18.95 18.52 -35.58
N ARG A 260 -19.34 18.10 -36.79
CA ARG A 260 -19.25 18.94 -37.99
C ARG A 260 -20.19 20.13 -37.81
N ARG A 261 -19.63 21.33 -37.63
CA ARG A 261 -20.39 22.59 -37.67
C ARG A 261 -20.96 22.81 -39.09
N PRO A 262 -22.21 23.29 -39.23
CA PRO A 262 -22.76 23.66 -40.53
C PRO A 262 -22.11 24.96 -41.05
N PRO A 263 -22.11 25.18 -42.37
CA PRO A 263 -21.36 26.27 -42.99
C PRO A 263 -22.00 27.63 -42.67
N ARG A 264 -21.18 28.59 -42.22
CA ARG A 264 -21.60 29.99 -42.07
C ARG A 264 -21.70 30.63 -43.46
N GLN A 265 -22.89 31.10 -43.80
CA GLN A 265 -23.12 32.00 -44.93
C GLN A 265 -22.31 33.29 -44.76
N GLY A 266 -21.54 33.63 -45.79
CA GLY A 266 -20.71 34.82 -45.83
C GLY A 266 -21.53 36.10 -46.00
N ARG A 267 -21.09 37.16 -45.33
CA ARG A 267 -21.27 38.54 -45.80
C ARG A 267 -19.95 39.30 -45.66
N PRO A 268 -19.67 40.25 -46.59
CA PRO A 268 -18.34 40.74 -46.85
C PRO A 268 -18.06 42.05 -46.12
N ARG A 269 -16.77 42.33 -45.89
CA ARG A 269 -16.11 43.63 -45.65
C ARG A 269 -14.70 43.31 -45.16
N SER A 270 -13.63 44.04 -45.44
CA SER A 270 -13.26 45.12 -46.35
C SER A 270 -11.81 45.39 -45.96
N ASP A 271 -10.96 45.72 -46.93
CA ASP A 271 -9.55 46.06 -46.72
C ASP A 271 -9.29 46.99 -45.53
N ARG A 272 -8.21 46.69 -44.78
CA ARG A 272 -7.23 47.69 -44.36
C ARG A 272 -5.94 47.05 -43.84
N SER A 273 -4.87 47.69 -44.26
CA SER A 273 -3.45 47.41 -44.17
C SER A 273 -2.82 47.73 -42.80
N ALA A 274 -1.61 47.19 -42.62
CA ALA A 274 -0.53 47.60 -41.70
C ALA A 274 -0.79 47.38 -40.19
N GLN A 275 0.18 47.06 -39.34
CA GLN A 275 1.58 47.46 -39.33
C GLN A 275 2.40 46.53 -38.41
N GLN A 276 3.67 46.39 -38.76
CA GLN A 276 4.70 45.59 -38.13
C GLN A 276 5.37 46.41 -37.02
N THR A 277 5.54 45.86 -35.81
CA THR A 277 6.52 46.36 -34.84
C THR A 277 7.30 45.21 -34.21
N ARG A 278 8.62 45.24 -34.44
CA ARG A 278 9.65 44.43 -33.81
C ARG A 278 9.86 44.88 -32.37
N ARG A 279 10.11 43.96 -31.44
CA ARG A 279 11.03 44.23 -30.32
C ARG A 279 11.89 43.01 -29.97
N THR A 280 13.17 43.31 -29.99
CA THR A 280 14.40 42.58 -29.70
C THR A 280 14.49 42.16 -28.23
N VAL A 281 15.02 40.97 -27.96
CA VAL A 281 15.50 40.56 -26.62
C VAL A 281 16.99 40.24 -26.76
N VAL A 282 17.81 40.94 -25.97
CA VAL A 282 19.26 40.71 -25.81
C VAL A 282 19.50 40.19 -24.38
N PRO A 283 20.38 39.21 -24.15
CA PRO A 283 20.58 38.54 -22.87
C PRO A 283 21.64 39.25 -22.00
N ARG A 284 21.67 38.97 -20.69
CA ARG A 284 22.80 39.34 -19.81
C ARG A 284 23.38 38.12 -19.09
N CYS A 285 24.68 37.95 -19.31
CA CYS A 285 25.59 37.01 -18.65
C CYS A 285 26.02 37.47 -17.25
N SER A 286 26.20 36.47 -16.38
CA SER A 286 27.33 36.15 -15.48
C SER A 286 28.25 37.27 -14.94
N ALA A 287 28.52 37.22 -13.63
CA ALA A 287 29.90 37.22 -13.11
C ALA A 287 29.98 36.71 -11.64
N ALA A 288 31.02 35.92 -11.39
CA ALA A 288 31.42 35.30 -10.13
C ALA A 288 32.13 36.27 -9.14
N ARG A 289 32.29 35.85 -7.88
CA ARG A 289 33.51 36.04 -7.04
C ARG A 289 33.42 35.25 -5.73
N SER A 290 34.52 34.55 -5.40
CA SER A 290 34.81 33.89 -4.10
C SER A 290 35.67 34.81 -3.19
N PRO A 291 36.27 34.34 -2.07
CA PRO A 291 35.97 34.66 -0.67
C PRO A 291 37.03 35.56 0.01
N PRO A 292 37.01 35.70 1.37
CA PRO A 292 38.28 35.64 2.09
C PRO A 292 38.26 34.92 3.47
N CYS A 293 39.49 34.72 3.96
CA CYS A 293 39.98 33.97 5.12
C CYS A 293 39.82 34.63 6.53
N ALA A 294 39.97 33.77 7.56
CA ALA A 294 40.74 33.89 8.83
C ALA A 294 40.37 34.87 9.99
N GLY A 295 40.47 34.34 11.23
CA GLY A 295 40.61 35.05 12.52
C GLY A 295 39.79 34.40 13.67
N ILE A 296 40.29 33.59 14.63
CA ILE A 296 41.21 33.78 15.79
C ILE A 296 40.47 33.79 17.17
N ARG A 297 40.89 32.85 18.06
CA ARG A 297 40.90 32.79 19.57
C ARG A 297 39.55 32.86 20.34
N ARG A 298 39.32 32.15 21.45
CA ARG A 298 40.16 31.54 22.50
C ARG A 298 39.74 30.11 22.80
#